data_AF-A0AAD8S4X8-F1
#
_entry.id   AF-A0AAD8S4X8-F1
#
_cell.length_a   1.000
_cell.length_b   1.000
_cell.length_c   1.000
_cell.angle_alpha   90.00
_cell.angle_beta   90.00
_cell.angle_gamma   90.00
#
_symmetry.space_group_name_H-M   'P 1'
#
loop_
_entity.id
_entity.type
_entity.pdbx_description
1 polymer ?
#
loop_
_entity_poly.entity_id
_entity_poly.type
_entity_poly.pdbx_seq_one_letter_code
_entity_poly.pdbx_strand_id
1 'polypeptide(L)'
;MDLLAAVQLLPDDVLACILRRLNSRSLAASRCVCKAWCALVDTRSLLRADLLPISVYGIFFVEEVNLGRLGFFARPLMEHKIADKFDYLDVPYNGHLDILDHRNGLLLLMDWVVNPGTRQCMPLPPPPPMCVGMEGFYDSRYLVFDPTVSPHYHVLSIPVVPLNQTKFTKETEWPPSPYTINVFSSTTRRWENWSFVREGGARGTIADIKFSWKHRYAVYWRDALYVHCQDDSIIRYMFKLS
;
A
#
# COMPACT_ATOMS: atom_id res chain seq x y z
N MET A 1 -3.18 -41.86 16.91
CA MET A 1 -1.74 -41.54 16.90
C MET A 1 -1.63 -40.03 16.86
N ASP A 2 -1.22 -39.44 17.98
CA ASP A 2 -1.20 -37.99 18.19
C ASP A 2 -0.13 -37.31 17.33
N LEU A 3 -0.57 -36.32 16.53
CA LEU A 3 0.33 -35.44 15.77
C LEU A 3 1.36 -34.72 16.67
N LEU A 4 1.07 -34.60 17.97
CA LEU A 4 1.94 -34.03 18.99
C LEU A 4 3.16 -34.91 19.31
N ALA A 5 3.10 -36.23 19.09
CA ALA A 5 4.22 -37.13 19.37
C ALA A 5 5.28 -37.13 18.24
N ALA A 6 4.89 -36.79 17.00
CA ALA A 6 5.80 -36.77 15.86
C ALA A 6 6.76 -35.57 15.85
N VAL A 7 6.46 -34.51 16.61
CA VAL A 7 7.29 -33.29 16.67
C VAL A 7 8.56 -33.48 17.53
N GLN A 8 8.65 -34.57 18.31
CA GLN A 8 9.83 -34.84 19.16
C GLN A 8 11.00 -35.56 18.45
N LEU A 9 10.93 -35.82 17.13
CA LEU A 9 11.94 -36.63 16.43
C LEU A 9 12.67 -35.94 15.26
N LEU A 10 12.34 -34.69 14.95
CA LEU A 10 13.03 -33.94 13.90
C LEU A 10 14.17 -33.11 14.49
N PRO A 11 15.42 -33.28 14.02
CA PRO A 11 16.51 -32.39 14.38
C PRO A 11 16.19 -30.93 14.04
N ASP A 12 16.63 -30.01 14.90
CA ASP A 12 16.38 -28.57 14.77
C ASP A 12 16.75 -28.02 13.37
N ASP A 13 17.84 -28.49 12.76
CA ASP A 13 18.23 -28.07 11.41
C ASP A 13 17.21 -28.47 10.34
N VAL A 14 16.62 -29.67 10.45
CA VAL A 14 15.61 -30.15 9.50
C VAL A 14 14.31 -29.37 9.68
N LEU A 15 13.90 -29.17 10.93
CA LEU A 15 12.73 -28.35 11.25
C LEU A 15 12.90 -26.91 10.78
N ALA A 16 14.07 -26.30 10.97
CA ALA A 16 14.39 -24.96 10.46
C ALA A 16 14.30 -24.91 8.93
N CYS A 17 14.79 -25.93 8.23
CA CYS A 17 14.67 -26.04 6.77
C CYS A 17 13.21 -26.16 6.29
N ILE A 18 12.35 -26.86 7.04
CA ILE A 18 10.91 -26.93 6.75
C ILE A 18 10.26 -25.56 6.98
N LEU A 19 10.50 -24.95 8.15
CA LEU A 19 9.93 -23.65 8.51
C LEU A 19 10.37 -22.54 7.55
N ARG A 20 11.61 -22.56 7.05
CA ARG A 20 12.10 -21.61 6.03
C ARG A 20 11.32 -21.62 4.72
N ARG A 21 10.59 -22.70 4.42
CA ARG A 21 9.76 -22.79 3.20
C ARG A 21 8.38 -22.15 3.38
N LEU A 22 8.00 -21.83 4.61
CA LEU A 22 6.75 -21.16 4.90
C LEU A 22 6.84 -19.67 4.54
N ASN A 23 5.73 -19.08 4.09
CA ASN A 23 5.63 -17.64 3.97
C ASN A 23 5.72 -16.97 5.36
N SER A 24 6.02 -15.67 5.40
CA SER A 24 6.24 -14.93 6.63
C SER A 24 5.07 -15.01 7.60
N ARG A 25 3.83 -15.03 7.11
CA ARG A 25 2.62 -15.16 7.95
C ARG A 25 2.53 -16.53 8.63
N SER A 26 2.74 -17.60 7.86
CA SER A 26 2.67 -18.98 8.37
C SER A 26 3.84 -19.29 9.29
N LEU A 27 5.00 -18.69 9.03
CA LEU A 27 6.16 -18.75 9.91
C LEU A 27 5.92 -17.99 11.22
N ALA A 28 5.27 -16.82 11.18
CA ALA A 28 4.87 -16.08 12.38
C ALA A 28 3.83 -16.85 13.20
N ALA A 29 2.87 -17.52 12.55
CA ALA A 29 1.94 -18.42 13.22
C ALA A 29 2.66 -19.63 13.85
N SER A 30 3.65 -20.20 13.15
CA SER A 30 4.47 -21.32 13.62
C SER A 30 5.26 -20.95 14.88
N ARG A 31 5.76 -19.71 14.96
CA ARG A 31 6.42 -19.16 16.14
C ARG A 31 5.53 -19.20 17.40
N CYS A 32 4.21 -19.11 17.24
CA CYS A 32 3.24 -19.13 18.36
C CYS A 32 2.81 -20.54 18.79
N VAL A 33 3.25 -21.60 18.12
CA VAL A 33 2.81 -22.99 18.41
C VAL A 33 3.40 -23.50 19.72
N CYS A 34 4.71 -23.34 19.93
CA CYS A 34 5.37 -23.76 21.16
C CYS A 34 6.70 -23.02 21.39
N LYS A 35 7.25 -23.10 22.60
CA LYS A 35 8.52 -22.44 22.98
C LYS A 35 9.72 -22.90 22.12
N ALA A 36 9.77 -24.19 21.76
CA ALA A 36 10.87 -24.73 20.95
C ALA A 36 10.86 -24.14 19.53
N TRP A 37 9.68 -24.06 18.90
CA TRP A 37 9.53 -23.46 17.57
C TRP A 37 9.79 -21.95 17.60
N CYS A 38 9.32 -21.27 18.66
CA CYS A 38 9.61 -19.86 18.89
C CYS A 38 11.13 -19.60 18.96
N ALA A 39 11.83 -20.34 19.82
CA ALA A 39 13.29 -20.23 19.98
C ALA A 39 14.01 -20.52 18.66
N LEU A 40 13.61 -21.55 17.93
CA LEU A 40 14.23 -21.93 16.67
C LEU A 40 14.06 -20.86 15.58
N VAL A 41 12.85 -20.28 15.45
CA VAL A 41 12.56 -19.18 14.53
C VAL A 41 13.40 -17.94 14.89
N ASP A 42 13.51 -17.62 16.18
CA ASP A 42 14.22 -16.44 16.67
C ASP A 42 15.75 -16.62 16.58
N THR A 43 16.30 -17.76 17.00
CA THR A 43 17.75 -18.05 16.97
C THR A 43 18.29 -18.11 15.54
N ARG A 44 17.50 -18.62 14.59
CA ARG A 44 17.90 -18.71 13.18
C ARG A 44 17.46 -17.51 12.35
N SER A 45 16.86 -16.48 12.97
CA SER A 45 16.32 -15.28 12.32
C SER A 45 15.47 -15.60 11.09
N LEU A 46 14.61 -16.62 11.20
CA LEU A 46 13.84 -17.13 10.05
C LEU A 46 12.78 -16.11 9.61
N LEU A 47 12.21 -15.38 10.56
CA LEU A 47 11.40 -14.20 10.27
C LEU A 47 12.35 -13.04 10.03
N ARG A 48 12.30 -12.46 8.83
CA ARG A 48 12.95 -11.17 8.59
C ARG A 48 12.24 -10.12 9.44
N ALA A 49 12.86 -9.74 10.55
CA ALA A 49 12.39 -8.65 11.41
C ALA A 49 12.22 -7.34 10.61
N ASP A 50 13.01 -7.17 9.56
CA ASP A 50 12.99 -6.05 8.61
C ASP A 50 11.74 -6.02 7.71
N LEU A 51 11.01 -7.14 7.58
CA LEU A 51 9.85 -7.28 6.68
C LEU A 51 8.53 -7.48 7.41
N LEU A 52 8.50 -7.54 8.73
CA LEU A 52 7.26 -7.65 9.47
C LEU A 52 7.17 -6.50 10.45
N PRO A 53 6.11 -5.69 10.43
CA PRO A 53 5.83 -4.77 11.53
C PRO A 53 5.40 -5.61 12.74
N ILE A 54 6.37 -6.15 13.47
CA ILE A 54 6.17 -6.94 14.71
C ILE A 54 5.68 -6.02 15.84
N SER A 55 5.91 -4.71 15.72
CA SER A 55 5.44 -3.69 16.65
C SER A 55 5.16 -2.37 15.92
N VAL A 56 4.12 -1.65 16.35
CA VAL A 56 3.87 -0.26 15.94
C VAL A 56 4.81 0.65 16.74
N TYR A 57 5.68 1.39 16.05
CA TYR A 57 6.66 2.28 16.68
C TYR A 57 6.11 3.67 16.98
N GLY A 58 5.21 4.16 16.14
CA GLY A 58 4.60 5.47 16.28
C GLY A 58 3.57 5.73 15.18
N ILE A 59 2.96 6.91 15.25
CA ILE A 59 1.89 7.36 14.38
C ILE A 59 2.27 8.74 13.84
N PHE A 60 2.25 8.88 12.52
CA PHE A 60 2.34 10.19 11.87
C PHE A 60 0.95 10.82 11.80
N PHE A 61 0.85 12.12 12.04
CA PHE A 61 -0.40 12.86 11.95
C PHE A 61 -0.14 14.28 11.44
N VAL A 62 -1.14 14.88 10.82
CA VAL A 62 -1.10 16.27 10.37
C VAL A 62 -1.88 17.11 11.38
N GLU A 63 -1.27 18.16 11.91
CA GLU A 63 -1.93 19.07 12.85
C GLU A 63 -2.88 20.01 12.10
N GLU A 64 -4.15 20.03 12.50
CA GLU A 64 -5.22 20.78 11.82
C GLU A 64 -5.05 22.31 11.93
N VAL A 65 -4.37 22.77 12.99
CA VAL A 65 -4.15 24.20 13.30
C VAL A 65 -2.97 24.78 12.52
N ASN A 66 -1.98 23.95 12.18
CA ASN A 66 -0.79 24.33 11.41
C ASN A 66 -0.69 23.41 10.18
N LEU A 67 -1.58 23.65 9.20
CA LEU A 67 -1.55 22.96 7.91
C LEU A 67 -0.13 22.98 7.34
N GLY A 68 0.51 21.82 7.31
CA GLY A 68 1.88 21.64 6.79
C GLY A 68 2.91 21.14 7.80
N ARG A 69 2.61 21.07 9.10
CA ARG A 69 3.52 20.43 10.07
C ARG A 69 3.10 18.98 10.35
N LEU A 70 3.90 18.05 9.83
CA LEU A 70 3.77 16.63 10.15
C LEU A 70 4.28 16.37 11.57
N GLY A 71 3.38 15.91 12.43
CA GLY A 71 3.68 15.45 13.78
C GLY A 71 3.98 13.95 13.79
N PHE A 72 4.81 13.52 14.74
CA PHE A 72 5.09 12.12 15.00
C PHE A 72 4.90 11.82 16.48
N PHE A 73 3.99 10.91 16.77
CA PHE A 73 3.77 10.39 18.12
C PHE A 73 4.45 9.03 18.23
N ALA A 74 5.49 8.93 19.06
CA ALA A 74 6.21 7.68 19.30
C ALA A 74 6.21 7.30 20.77
N ARG A 75 6.50 6.03 21.04
CA ARG A 75 6.79 5.59 22.40
C ARG A 75 8.16 6.19 22.82
N PRO A 76 8.30 6.82 24.01
CA PRO A 76 9.52 7.56 24.38
C PRO A 76 10.83 6.76 24.26
N LEU A 77 10.79 5.46 24.52
CA LEU A 77 11.95 4.57 24.42
C LEU A 77 12.39 4.27 22.97
N MET A 78 11.65 4.71 21.96
CA MET A 78 11.82 4.33 20.56
C MET A 78 11.92 5.55 19.60
N GLU A 79 11.93 6.77 20.12
CA GLU A 79 11.97 8.01 19.31
C GLU A 79 13.14 8.06 18.32
N HIS A 80 14.31 7.50 18.69
CA HIS A 80 15.50 7.52 17.84
C HIS A 80 15.50 6.50 16.69
N LYS A 81 14.51 5.60 16.61
CA LYS A 81 14.48 4.52 15.60
C LYS A 81 13.74 4.87 14.31
N ILE A 82 12.97 5.95 14.31
CA ILE A 82 12.21 6.40 13.15
C ILE A 82 12.75 7.76 12.73
N ALA A 83 13.04 7.94 11.44
CA ALA A 83 13.41 9.24 10.91
C ALA A 83 12.16 10.02 10.49
N ASP A 84 11.64 10.79 11.45
CA ASP A 84 10.42 11.60 11.37
C ASP A 84 10.65 13.01 10.78
N LYS A 85 11.89 13.47 10.75
CA LYS A 85 12.28 14.79 10.21
C LYS A 85 12.44 14.85 8.70
N PHE A 86 12.52 13.68 8.04
CA PHE A 86 12.73 13.57 6.59
C PHE A 86 13.91 14.40 6.05
N ASP A 87 14.92 14.65 6.87
CA ASP A 87 16.13 15.43 6.58
C ASP A 87 17.05 14.80 5.52
N TYR A 88 16.75 13.56 5.12
CA TYR A 88 17.41 12.80 4.07
C TYR A 88 16.68 12.88 2.72
N LEU A 89 15.54 13.56 2.64
CA LEU A 89 14.87 13.84 1.38
C LEU A 89 15.43 15.14 0.79
N ASP A 90 15.85 15.09 -0.47
CA ASP A 90 16.24 16.28 -1.22
C ASP A 90 14.98 16.97 -1.77
N VAL A 91 14.17 17.52 -0.85
CA VAL A 91 12.95 18.26 -1.20
C VAL A 91 13.30 19.74 -1.39
N PRO A 92 12.85 20.40 -2.48
CA PRO A 92 12.96 21.84 -2.57
C PRO A 92 12.24 22.48 -1.39
N TYR A 93 12.84 23.53 -0.80
CA TYR A 93 12.49 24.21 0.46
C TYR A 93 11.00 24.61 0.68
N ASN A 94 10.12 24.43 -0.32
CA ASN A 94 8.69 24.73 -0.30
C ASN A 94 7.77 23.51 -0.51
N GLY A 95 8.31 22.28 -0.54
CA GLY A 95 7.49 21.07 -0.71
C GLY A 95 6.67 20.78 0.55
N HIS A 96 5.34 20.84 0.46
CA HIS A 96 4.47 20.26 1.48
C HIS A 96 4.72 18.74 1.55
N LEU A 97 5.17 18.25 2.71
CA LEU A 97 5.33 16.83 3.02
C LEU A 97 3.96 16.20 3.30
N ASP A 98 3.07 16.25 2.32
CA ASP A 98 1.74 15.68 2.43
C ASP A 98 1.84 14.16 2.26
N ILE A 99 1.47 13.42 3.31
CA ILE A 99 1.31 11.98 3.24
C ILE A 99 0.01 11.69 2.49
N LEU A 100 0.14 11.16 1.27
CA LEU A 100 -0.98 10.77 0.43
C LEU A 100 -1.58 9.43 0.89
N ASP A 101 -0.74 8.48 1.31
CA ASP A 101 -1.14 7.17 1.79
C ASP A 101 -0.03 6.53 2.64
N HIS A 102 -0.36 5.46 3.39
CA HIS A 102 0.60 4.67 4.14
C HIS A 102 0.27 3.17 4.07
N ARG A 103 1.28 2.30 3.97
CA ARG A 103 1.08 0.84 4.08
C ARG A 103 2.28 0.13 4.68
N ASN A 104 2.04 -0.68 5.71
CA ASN A 104 3.04 -1.54 6.35
C ASN A 104 4.38 -0.84 6.66
N GLY A 105 4.31 0.42 7.12
CA GLY A 105 5.48 1.23 7.47
C GLY A 105 6.06 2.08 6.34
N LEU A 106 5.62 1.89 5.09
CA LEU A 106 5.93 2.82 3.99
C LEU A 106 4.95 3.99 3.98
N LEU A 107 5.47 5.17 3.65
CA LEU A 107 4.71 6.40 3.43
C LEU A 107 4.80 6.79 1.95
N LEU A 108 3.67 7.16 1.38
CA LEU A 108 3.59 7.75 0.04
C LEU A 108 3.47 9.26 0.20
N LEU A 109 4.43 9.98 -0.33
CA LEU A 109 4.42 11.43 -0.51
C LEU A 109 4.12 11.74 -1.98
N MET A 110 3.97 13.03 -2.31
CA MET A 110 3.69 13.46 -3.69
C MET A 110 4.67 12.87 -4.69
N ASP A 111 5.98 12.98 -4.46
CA ASP A 111 7.00 12.52 -5.43
C ASP A 111 7.89 11.42 -4.89
N TRP A 112 7.56 10.85 -3.72
CA TRP A 112 8.45 9.93 -3.02
C TRP A 112 7.70 8.80 -2.34
N VAL A 113 8.31 7.62 -2.32
CA VAL A 113 7.97 6.57 -1.35
C VAL A 113 9.08 6.50 -0.32
N VAL A 114 8.70 6.56 0.95
CA VAL A 114 9.63 6.69 2.06
C VAL A 114 9.44 5.54 3.04
N ASN A 115 10.56 5.01 3.54
CA ASN A 115 10.61 4.11 4.67
C ASN A 115 11.29 4.82 5.85
N PRO A 116 10.51 5.40 6.78
CA PRO A 116 11.04 6.08 7.96
C PRO A 116 11.86 5.17 8.89
N GLY A 117 11.58 3.86 8.89
CA GLY A 117 12.28 2.89 9.73
C GLY A 117 13.67 2.53 9.22
N THR A 118 13.91 2.63 7.90
CA THR A 118 15.22 2.34 7.29
C THR A 118 15.94 3.60 6.79
N ARG A 119 15.32 4.77 6.88
CA ARG A 119 15.81 6.04 6.30
C ARG A 119 16.06 5.95 4.79
N GLN A 120 15.28 5.12 4.11
CA GLN A 120 15.34 4.96 2.67
C GLN A 120 14.21 5.72 2.02
N CYS A 121 14.51 6.30 0.86
CA CYS A 121 13.52 6.95 0.02
C CYS A 121 13.75 6.55 -1.44
N MET A 122 12.68 6.61 -2.23
CA MET A 122 12.73 6.41 -3.67
C MET A 122 11.91 7.52 -4.32
N PRO A 123 12.50 8.33 -5.23
CA PRO A 123 11.73 9.27 -6.01
C PRO A 123 10.86 8.51 -7.00
N LEU A 124 9.62 8.94 -7.14
CA LEU A 124 8.70 8.45 -8.15
C LEU A 124 8.94 9.24 -9.44
N PRO A 125 9.14 8.58 -10.59
CA PRO A 125 9.11 9.28 -11.85
C PRO A 125 7.71 9.89 -12.06
N PRO A 126 7.59 10.99 -12.82
CA PRO A 126 6.30 11.59 -13.11
C PRO A 126 5.38 10.54 -13.76
N PRO A 127 4.12 10.43 -13.32
CA PRO A 127 3.19 9.49 -13.92
C PRO A 127 2.96 9.86 -15.39
N PRO A 128 2.79 8.86 -16.27
CA PRO A 128 2.38 9.11 -17.65
C PRO A 128 1.00 9.79 -17.67
N PRO A 129 0.64 10.45 -18.78
CA PRO A 129 -0.70 11.01 -18.95
C PRO A 129 -1.79 9.97 -18.67
N MET A 130 -2.94 10.43 -18.19
CA MET A 130 -4.07 9.54 -17.95
C MET A 130 -4.54 8.88 -19.24
N CYS A 131 -5.18 7.71 -19.07
CA CYS A 131 -5.77 6.97 -20.18
C CYS A 131 -6.84 7.81 -20.90
N VAL A 132 -7.02 7.51 -22.19
CA VAL A 132 -8.02 8.16 -23.05
C VAL A 132 -9.41 8.05 -22.43
N GLY A 133 -10.17 9.14 -22.44
CA GLY A 133 -11.51 9.25 -21.83
C GLY A 133 -11.50 9.67 -20.35
N MET A 134 -10.32 9.88 -19.76
CA MET A 134 -10.13 10.42 -18.42
C MET A 134 -9.38 11.77 -18.44
N GLU A 135 -9.42 12.48 -19.57
CA GLU A 135 -8.76 13.76 -19.71
C GLU A 135 -9.36 14.80 -18.75
N GLY A 136 -8.55 15.33 -17.84
CA GLY A 136 -8.97 16.32 -16.84
C GLY A 136 -9.39 15.75 -15.48
N PHE A 137 -9.33 14.43 -15.30
CA PHE A 137 -9.31 13.83 -13.97
C PHE A 137 -8.00 14.23 -13.24
N TYR A 138 -8.06 14.26 -11.91
CA TYR A 138 -6.85 14.41 -11.09
C TYR A 138 -6.45 13.05 -10.49
N ASP A 139 -5.14 12.89 -10.29
CA ASP A 139 -4.56 11.63 -9.85
C ASP A 139 -4.59 11.55 -8.32
N SER A 140 -5.20 10.48 -7.79
CA SER A 140 -5.07 10.11 -6.38
C SER A 140 -4.28 8.80 -6.29
N ARG A 141 -3.19 8.82 -5.53
CA ARG A 141 -2.24 7.72 -5.49
C ARG A 141 -2.34 6.91 -4.21
N TYR A 142 -2.21 5.60 -4.34
CA TYR A 142 -2.32 4.65 -3.23
C TYR A 142 -1.18 3.64 -3.24
N LEU A 143 -0.69 3.31 -2.05
CA LEU A 143 0.39 2.35 -1.85
C LEU A 143 -0.19 0.94 -1.79
N VAL A 144 0.50 0.00 -2.43
CA VAL A 144 0.23 -1.44 -2.31
C VAL A 144 1.52 -2.12 -1.93
N PHE A 145 1.61 -2.48 -0.66
CA PHE A 145 2.79 -3.10 -0.09
C PHE A 145 2.37 -4.11 0.97
N ASP A 146 2.76 -5.36 0.78
CA ASP A 146 2.66 -6.41 1.80
C ASP A 146 4.03 -7.10 1.89
N PRO A 147 4.86 -6.75 2.89
CA PRO A 147 6.20 -7.30 3.02
C PRO A 147 6.20 -8.80 3.37
N THR A 148 5.04 -9.38 3.70
CA THR A 148 4.88 -10.84 3.87
C THR A 148 4.78 -11.59 2.56
N VAL A 149 4.46 -10.88 1.47
CA VAL A 149 4.28 -11.42 0.12
C VAL A 149 5.49 -11.08 -0.77
N SER A 150 5.94 -9.83 -0.74
CA SER A 150 7.03 -9.34 -1.60
C SER A 150 7.77 -8.18 -0.93
N PRO A 151 9.11 -8.06 -1.09
CA PRO A 151 9.83 -6.86 -0.66
C PRO A 151 9.53 -5.64 -1.55
N HIS A 152 8.83 -5.83 -2.67
CA HIS A 152 8.49 -4.78 -3.62
C HIS A 152 7.08 -4.22 -3.35
N TYR A 153 6.91 -2.95 -3.66
CA TYR A 153 5.65 -2.23 -3.54
C TYR A 153 5.20 -1.75 -4.93
N HIS A 154 3.91 -1.47 -5.02
CA HIS A 154 3.31 -0.78 -6.15
C HIS A 154 2.68 0.54 -5.69
N VAL A 155 2.61 1.51 -6.58
CA VAL A 155 1.84 2.75 -6.37
C VAL A 155 0.79 2.83 -7.48
N LEU A 156 -0.48 2.86 -7.10
CA LEU A 156 -1.61 2.88 -8.02
C LEU A 156 -2.07 4.33 -8.17
N SER A 157 -2.14 4.80 -9.40
CA SER A 157 -2.70 6.10 -9.77
C SER A 157 -4.16 5.93 -10.15
N ILE A 158 -5.06 6.37 -9.28
CA ILE A 158 -6.51 6.19 -9.43
C ILE A 158 -7.14 7.51 -9.87
N PRO A 159 -7.72 7.57 -11.09
CA PRO A 159 -8.39 8.74 -11.61
C PRO A 159 -9.57 9.17 -10.73
N VAL A 160 -9.60 10.46 -10.39
CA VAL A 160 -10.69 11.08 -9.65
C VAL A 160 -11.45 12.12 -10.48
N VAL A 161 -12.78 11.98 -10.50
CA VAL A 161 -13.67 12.85 -11.27
C VAL A 161 -13.54 14.31 -10.80
N PRO A 162 -13.26 15.26 -11.71
CA PRO A 162 -13.10 16.67 -11.37
C PRO A 162 -14.44 17.34 -11.04
N LEU A 163 -14.37 18.47 -10.34
CA LEU A 163 -15.54 19.33 -10.07
C LEU A 163 -16.19 19.80 -11.37
N ASN A 164 -15.37 20.17 -12.36
CA ASN A 164 -15.84 20.66 -13.64
C ASN A 164 -15.98 19.50 -14.64
N GLN A 165 -17.19 18.95 -14.75
CA GLN A 165 -17.51 17.81 -15.62
C GLN A 165 -17.88 18.21 -17.05
N THR A 166 -17.73 19.49 -17.43
CA THR A 166 -18.12 20.02 -18.76
C THR A 166 -17.45 19.33 -19.94
N LYS A 167 -16.34 18.62 -19.71
CA LYS A 167 -15.62 17.86 -20.73
C LYS A 167 -16.15 16.43 -20.93
N PHE A 168 -17.01 15.93 -20.05
CA PHE A 168 -17.54 14.57 -20.16
C PHE A 168 -18.93 14.60 -20.80
N THR A 169 -19.15 13.69 -21.74
CA THR A 169 -20.49 13.46 -22.29
C THR A 169 -21.36 12.81 -21.21
N LYS A 170 -22.67 13.06 -21.27
CA LYS A 170 -23.66 12.42 -20.38
C LYS A 170 -23.74 10.89 -20.55
N GLU A 171 -22.94 10.30 -21.43
CA GLU A 171 -22.99 8.89 -21.78
C GLU A 171 -21.83 8.08 -21.16
N THR A 172 -20.82 8.73 -20.58
CA THR A 172 -19.69 8.01 -19.99
C THR A 172 -20.15 7.29 -18.73
N GLU A 173 -20.21 5.96 -18.79
CA GLU A 173 -20.56 5.12 -17.66
C GLU A 173 -19.65 5.36 -16.46
N TRP A 174 -20.27 5.47 -15.28
CA TRP A 174 -19.57 5.41 -14.01
C TRP A 174 -20.07 4.24 -13.18
N PRO A 175 -19.17 3.49 -12.53
CA PRO A 175 -17.71 3.55 -12.62
C PRO A 175 -17.23 3.01 -13.98
N PRO A 176 -16.17 3.52 -14.62
CA PRO A 176 -15.74 3.06 -15.95
C PRO A 176 -15.41 1.56 -16.00
N SER A 177 -15.63 0.91 -17.15
CA SER A 177 -15.21 -0.47 -17.41
C SER A 177 -14.85 -0.65 -18.89
N PRO A 178 -13.66 -1.14 -19.25
CA PRO A 178 -12.54 -1.46 -18.36
C PRO A 178 -12.01 -0.22 -17.63
N TYR A 179 -11.46 -0.44 -16.44
CA TYR A 179 -10.80 0.61 -15.66
C TYR A 179 -9.30 0.43 -15.78
N THR A 180 -8.69 1.23 -16.65
CA THR A 180 -7.25 1.22 -16.88
C THR A 180 -6.59 2.30 -16.04
N ILE A 181 -5.61 1.90 -15.24
CA ILE A 181 -4.88 2.78 -14.34
C ILE A 181 -3.37 2.64 -14.54
N ASN A 182 -2.63 3.70 -14.19
CA ASN A 182 -1.18 3.67 -14.16
C ASN A 182 -0.71 3.08 -12.83
N VAL A 183 0.21 2.12 -12.88
CA VAL A 183 0.76 1.45 -11.71
C VAL A 183 2.29 1.51 -11.77
N PHE A 184 2.90 2.17 -10.79
CA PHE A 184 4.34 2.14 -10.63
C PHE A 184 4.74 0.85 -9.92
N SER A 185 5.76 0.15 -10.43
CA SER A 185 6.36 -1.00 -9.74
C SER A 185 7.75 -0.66 -9.22
N SER A 186 8.02 -0.93 -7.93
CA SER A 186 9.36 -0.74 -7.37
C SER A 186 10.38 -1.75 -7.89
N THR A 187 9.93 -2.85 -8.50
CA THR A 187 10.76 -3.86 -9.16
C THR A 187 11.34 -3.33 -10.47
N THR A 188 10.47 -2.82 -11.35
CA THR A 188 10.87 -2.33 -12.69
C THR A 188 11.26 -0.85 -12.68
N ARG A 189 10.88 -0.13 -11.63
CA ARG A 189 11.00 1.33 -11.46
C ARG A 189 10.34 2.10 -12.60
N ARG A 190 9.23 1.57 -13.12
CA ARG A 190 8.49 2.13 -14.24
C ARG A 190 7.00 2.13 -13.94
N TRP A 191 6.30 3.02 -14.63
CA TRP A 191 4.84 3.02 -14.70
C TRP A 191 4.37 2.05 -15.78
N GLU A 192 3.37 1.25 -15.45
CA GLU A 192 2.75 0.24 -16.31
C GLU A 192 1.23 0.41 -16.27
N ASN A 193 0.55 0.08 -17.37
CA ASN A 193 -0.90 0.19 -17.44
C ASN A 193 -1.53 -1.13 -16.99
N TRP A 194 -2.34 -1.08 -15.93
CA TRP A 194 -3.11 -2.23 -15.46
C TRP A 194 -4.58 -2.01 -15.79
N SER A 195 -5.20 -2.99 -16.45
CA SER A 195 -6.60 -2.95 -16.84
C SER A 195 -7.44 -3.86 -15.95
N PHE A 196 -8.51 -3.31 -15.40
CA PHE A 196 -9.42 -4.04 -14.54
C PHE A 196 -10.83 -4.06 -15.11
N VAL A 197 -11.60 -5.09 -14.76
CA VAL A 197 -13.03 -5.19 -15.13
C VAL A 197 -13.88 -4.97 -13.89
N ARG A 198 -14.86 -4.08 -14.00
CA ARG A 198 -15.83 -3.80 -12.93
C ARG A 198 -16.63 -5.05 -12.61
N GLU A 199 -16.71 -5.43 -11.34
CA GLU A 199 -17.65 -6.46 -10.88
C GLU A 199 -19.04 -5.81 -10.72
N GLY A 200 -19.97 -6.17 -11.59
CA GLY A 200 -21.33 -5.61 -11.62
C GLY A 200 -21.56 -4.54 -12.69
N GLY A 201 -22.81 -4.05 -12.76
CA GLY A 201 -23.25 -3.06 -13.75
C GLY A 201 -22.75 -1.63 -13.46
N ALA A 202 -22.90 -0.75 -14.45
CA ALA A 202 -22.71 0.68 -14.24
C ALA A 202 -23.74 1.17 -13.23
N ARG A 203 -23.34 2.13 -12.39
CA ARG A 203 -24.24 2.74 -11.40
C ARG A 203 -24.95 3.97 -11.95
N GLY A 204 -24.40 4.56 -13.00
CA GLY A 204 -24.92 5.73 -13.66
C GLY A 204 -23.89 6.24 -14.64
N THR A 205 -23.87 7.56 -14.82
CA THR A 205 -22.93 8.25 -15.69
C THR A 205 -22.07 9.21 -14.89
N ILE A 206 -20.96 9.69 -15.47
CA ILE A 206 -20.10 10.68 -14.82
C ILE A 206 -20.90 11.94 -14.40
N ALA A 207 -21.92 12.31 -15.17
CA ALA A 207 -22.76 13.47 -14.90
C ALA A 207 -23.61 13.35 -13.61
N ASP A 208 -23.83 12.13 -13.11
CA ASP A 208 -24.62 11.89 -11.89
C ASP A 208 -23.77 12.02 -10.62
N ILE A 209 -22.44 12.11 -10.77
CA ILE A 209 -21.51 12.10 -9.65
C ILE A 209 -21.39 13.49 -9.06
N LYS A 210 -21.68 13.60 -7.76
CA LYS A 210 -21.41 14.82 -7.00
C LYS A 210 -19.96 14.83 -6.53
N PHE A 211 -19.25 15.90 -6.89
CA PHE A 211 -17.91 16.13 -6.39
C PHE A 211 -17.90 16.26 -4.86
N SER A 212 -16.88 15.69 -4.22
CA SER A 212 -16.71 15.71 -2.78
C SER A 212 -15.22 15.83 -2.44
N TRP A 213 -14.91 16.74 -1.52
CA TRP A 213 -13.57 16.97 -0.97
C TRP A 213 -13.14 15.89 0.05
N LYS A 214 -13.98 14.89 0.33
CA LYS A 214 -13.61 13.80 1.24
C LYS A 214 -12.40 13.04 0.72
N HIS A 215 -11.45 12.77 1.60
CA HIS A 215 -10.38 11.81 1.33
C HIS A 215 -10.99 10.44 1.06
N ARG A 216 -10.42 9.72 0.08
CA ARG A 216 -10.92 8.41 -0.36
C ARG A 216 -9.83 7.38 -0.24
N TYR A 217 -10.23 6.14 -0.12
CA TYR A 217 -9.31 5.02 0.05
C TYR A 217 -9.41 4.04 -1.10
N ALA A 218 -8.28 3.44 -1.46
CA ALA A 218 -8.26 2.29 -2.34
C ALA A 218 -7.34 1.21 -1.79
N VAL A 219 -7.71 -0.04 -2.04
CA VAL A 219 -6.95 -1.21 -1.60
C VAL A 219 -6.91 -2.23 -2.72
N TYR A 220 -5.70 -2.65 -3.08
CA TYR A 220 -5.51 -3.84 -3.90
C TYR A 220 -5.36 -5.07 -2.99
N TRP A 221 -6.21 -6.07 -3.18
CA TRP A 221 -6.22 -7.29 -2.38
C TRP A 221 -6.70 -8.48 -3.20
N ARG A 222 -5.91 -9.56 -3.21
CA ARG A 222 -6.22 -10.83 -3.90
C ARG A 222 -6.70 -10.62 -5.33
N ASP A 223 -5.91 -9.91 -6.12
CA ASP A 223 -6.16 -9.63 -7.54
C ASP A 223 -7.45 -8.86 -7.83
N ALA A 224 -7.94 -8.15 -6.82
CA ALA A 224 -9.04 -7.22 -6.93
C ALA A 224 -8.65 -5.85 -6.36
N LEU A 225 -8.99 -4.80 -7.09
CA LEU A 225 -8.90 -3.42 -6.66
C LEU A 225 -10.24 -2.98 -6.08
N TYR A 226 -10.22 -2.47 -4.85
CA TYR A 226 -11.37 -1.87 -4.18
C TYR A 226 -11.17 -0.36 -4.15
N VAL A 227 -12.12 0.39 -4.69
CA VAL A 227 -12.05 1.85 -4.77
C VAL A 227 -13.25 2.45 -4.06
N HIS A 228 -13.00 3.35 -3.09
CA HIS A 228 -14.02 4.23 -2.54
C HIS A 228 -14.26 5.37 -3.53
N CYS A 229 -15.44 5.37 -4.15
CA CYS A 229 -15.83 6.34 -5.16
C CYS A 229 -16.50 7.57 -4.58
N GLN A 230 -16.70 8.60 -5.42
CA GLN A 230 -17.20 9.90 -4.97
C GLN A 230 -18.65 9.86 -4.44
N ASP A 231 -19.44 8.89 -4.92
CA ASP A 231 -20.80 8.62 -4.49
C ASP A 231 -20.87 7.84 -3.17
N ASP A 232 -19.77 7.81 -2.40
CA ASP A 232 -19.58 7.02 -1.18
C ASP A 232 -19.76 5.51 -1.36
N SER A 233 -19.75 5.03 -2.61
CA SER A 233 -19.77 3.61 -2.91
C SER A 233 -18.38 2.98 -2.87
N ILE A 234 -18.33 1.67 -2.65
CA ILE A 234 -17.12 0.87 -2.85
C ILE A 234 -17.34 -0.01 -4.06
N ILE A 235 -16.45 0.12 -5.04
CA ILE A 235 -16.48 -0.71 -6.25
C ILE A 235 -15.29 -1.63 -6.28
N ARG A 236 -15.58 -2.86 -6.71
CA ARG A 236 -14.60 -3.92 -6.87
C ARG A 236 -14.30 -4.13 -8.35
N TYR A 237 -13.01 -4.17 -8.65
CA TYR A 237 -12.45 -4.30 -9.97
C TYR A 237 -11.54 -5.52 -10.00
N MET A 238 -11.83 -6.47 -10.88
CA MET A 238 -11.03 -7.69 -11.01
C MET A 238 -9.90 -7.47 -12.01
N PHE A 239 -8.69 -7.89 -11.64
CA PHE A 239 -7.54 -7.81 -12.54
C PHE A 239 -7.79 -8.67 -13.79
N LYS A 240 -7.60 -8.10 -14.97
CA LYS A 240 -7.77 -8.83 -16.23
C LYS A 240 -6.40 -9.31 -16.71
N LEU A 241 -6.19 -10.62 -16.73
CA LEU A 241 -5.08 -11.20 -17.50
C LEU A 241 -5.36 -10.90 -18.99
N SER A 242 -4.51 -10.07 -19.60
CA SER A 242 -4.52 -9.79 -21.04
C SER A 242 -3.99 -10.96 -21.84
#